data_AF-A0ABD7LFI3-F1
#
_entry.id   AF-A0ABD7LFI3-F1
#
_cell.length_a   1.000
_cell.length_b   1.000
_cell.length_c   1.000
_cell.angle_alpha   90.00
_cell.angle_beta   90.00
_cell.angle_gamma   90.00
#
_symmetry.space_group_name_H-M   'P 1'
#
loop_
_entity.id
_entity.type
_entity.pdbx_description
1 polymer ?
#
loop_
_entity_poly.entity_id
_entity_poly.type
_entity_poly.pdbx_seq_one_letter_code
_entity_poly.pdbx_strand_id
1 'polypeptide(L)'
;MRVYADGARVAYDAQTGHLTVTGIKTATVQGSGTLTFDMPKVVFTGDVTIEGAGTVMKLLSYMAGLAGEGGDVGTVLRGNITHEGGTLRSNGVSVDQHDHVDSMGGTTSKGHG
;
A
#
# COMPACT_ATOMS: atom_id res chain seq x y z
N MET A 1 -23.98 -21.87 16.89
CA MET A 1 -23.57 -20.53 17.38
C MET A 1 -23.02 -20.66 18.79
N ARG A 2 -21.84 -20.09 19.05
CA ARG A 2 -21.29 -19.93 20.41
C ARG A 2 -21.45 -18.48 20.84
N VAL A 3 -21.99 -18.27 22.04
CA VAL A 3 -22.13 -16.95 22.67
C VAL A 3 -21.35 -16.96 23.98
N TYR A 4 -20.64 -15.87 24.27
CA TYR A 4 -19.83 -15.69 25.48
C TYR A 4 -20.50 -14.71 26.45
N ALA A 5 -20.09 -14.72 27.72
CA ALA A 5 -20.73 -13.95 28.79
C ALA A 5 -20.66 -12.42 28.57
N ASP A 6 -19.63 -11.95 27.86
CA ASP A 6 -19.44 -10.55 27.45
C ASP A 6 -20.23 -10.16 26.19
N GLY A 7 -21.01 -11.10 25.63
CA GLY A 7 -21.82 -10.89 24.43
C GLY A 7 -21.08 -11.16 23.11
N ALA A 8 -19.79 -11.53 23.12
CA ALA A 8 -19.08 -11.94 21.91
C ALA A 8 -19.69 -13.21 21.29
N ARG A 9 -19.57 -13.35 19.96
CA ARG A 9 -20.22 -14.42 19.20
C ARG A 9 -19.34 -14.98 18.10
N VAL A 10 -19.38 -16.31 17.95
CA VAL A 10 -18.85 -17.03 16.80
C VAL A 10 -19.97 -17.90 16.22
N ALA A 11 -20.29 -17.71 14.94
CA ALA A 11 -21.37 -18.42 14.27
C ALA A 11 -21.01 -18.76 12.82
N TYR A 12 -21.42 -19.94 12.38
CA TYR A 12 -21.39 -20.36 10.99
C TYR A 12 -22.81 -20.66 10.53
N ASP A 13 -23.26 -19.98 9.49
CA ASP A 13 -24.52 -20.23 8.80
C ASP A 13 -24.27 -21.11 7.57
N ALA A 14 -24.75 -22.35 7.60
CA ALA A 14 -24.56 -23.30 6.52
C ALA A 14 -25.43 -23.01 5.28
N GLN A 15 -26.54 -22.27 5.42
CA GLN A 15 -27.39 -21.92 4.27
C GLN A 15 -26.71 -20.90 3.36
N THR A 16 -25.97 -19.97 3.96
CA THR A 16 -25.28 -18.89 3.24
C THR A 16 -23.76 -19.10 3.15
N GLY A 17 -23.20 -20.06 3.89
CA GLY A 17 -21.75 -20.29 4.00
C GLY A 17 -21.02 -19.19 4.77
N HIS A 18 -21.70 -18.48 5.67
CA HIS A 18 -21.20 -17.27 6.30
C HIS A 18 -20.65 -17.53 7.71
N LEU A 19 -19.34 -17.32 7.90
CA LEU A 19 -18.69 -17.29 9.21
C LEU A 19 -18.67 -15.86 9.75
N THR A 20 -19.16 -15.68 10.98
CA THR A 20 -19.20 -14.37 11.66
C THR A 20 -18.53 -14.46 13.03
N VAL A 21 -17.61 -13.52 13.30
CA VAL A 21 -17.01 -13.27 14.62
C VAL A 21 -17.30 -11.82 14.99
N THR A 22 -18.05 -11.59 16.07
CA THR A 22 -18.52 -10.24 16.45
C THR A 22 -18.44 -10.02 17.96
N GLY A 23 -18.46 -8.75 18.37
CA GLY A 23 -18.45 -8.34 19.79
C GLY A 23 -17.10 -8.48 20.49
N ILE A 24 -16.04 -8.84 19.75
CA ILE A 24 -14.68 -8.92 20.28
C ILE A 24 -14.01 -7.54 20.31
N LYS A 25 -13.07 -7.35 21.25
CA LYS A 25 -12.22 -6.15 21.30
C LYS A 25 -10.94 -6.29 20.48
N THR A 26 -10.34 -7.48 20.51
CA THR A 26 -9.09 -7.82 19.82
C THR A 26 -9.13 -9.27 19.32
N ALA A 27 -8.29 -9.59 18.33
CA ALA A 27 -8.04 -10.96 17.89
C ALA A 27 -6.55 -11.12 17.57
N THR A 28 -6.00 -12.31 17.78
CA THR A 28 -4.62 -12.65 17.47
C THR A 28 -4.59 -14.02 16.80
N VAL A 29 -3.86 -14.13 15.69
CA VAL A 29 -3.63 -15.40 14.98
C VAL A 29 -2.12 -15.66 14.99
N GLN A 30 -1.71 -16.77 15.60
CA GLN A 30 -0.30 -17.16 15.73
C GLN A 30 -0.11 -18.59 15.26
N GLY A 31 0.99 -18.85 14.57
CA GLY A 31 1.38 -20.17 14.09
C GLY A 31 2.85 -20.18 13.68
N SER A 32 3.43 -21.37 13.53
CA SER A 32 4.83 -21.56 13.10
C SER A 32 4.98 -21.77 11.59
N GLY A 33 3.87 -21.75 10.85
CA GLY A 33 3.83 -21.97 9.41
C GLY A 33 3.15 -20.82 8.66
N THR A 34 2.45 -21.16 7.57
CA THR A 34 1.79 -20.19 6.69
C THR A 34 0.33 -19.97 7.08
N LEU A 35 -0.11 -18.71 7.04
CA LEU A 35 -1.52 -18.32 7.07
C LEU A 35 -1.98 -17.94 5.65
N THR A 36 -3.05 -18.55 5.17
CA THR A 36 -3.61 -18.31 3.83
C THR A 36 -5.05 -17.83 3.91
N PHE A 37 -5.36 -16.73 3.21
CA PHE A 37 -6.73 -16.26 2.96
C PHE A 37 -7.05 -16.49 1.48
N ASP A 38 -7.72 -17.60 1.17
CA ASP A 38 -8.09 -17.96 -0.20
C ASP A 38 -9.56 -17.64 -0.47
N MET A 39 -9.80 -16.39 -0.87
CA MET A 39 -11.11 -15.87 -1.24
C MET A 39 -10.96 -14.95 -2.45
N PRO A 40 -11.97 -14.85 -3.34
CA PRO A 40 -11.92 -13.93 -4.49
C PRO A 40 -11.69 -12.46 -4.12
N LYS A 41 -12.09 -12.07 -2.91
CA LYS A 41 -11.91 -10.72 -2.36
C LYS A 41 -11.72 -10.79 -0.85
N VAL A 42 -10.75 -10.02 -0.35
CA VAL A 42 -10.55 -9.75 1.08
C VAL A 42 -10.67 -8.23 1.27
N VAL A 43 -11.35 -7.79 2.33
CA VAL A 43 -11.56 -6.37 2.63
C VAL A 43 -11.11 -6.08 4.06
N PHE A 44 -10.19 -5.12 4.20
CA PHE A 44 -9.80 -4.52 5.47
C PHE A 44 -10.41 -3.12 5.52
N THR A 45 -11.16 -2.82 6.57
CA THR A 45 -11.87 -1.54 6.72
C THR A 45 -11.16 -0.54 7.63
N GLY A 46 -10.14 -0.98 8.36
CA GLY A 46 -9.24 -0.14 9.14
C GLY A 46 -7.84 -0.10 8.57
N ASP A 47 -6.94 0.58 9.26
CA ASP A 47 -5.52 0.64 8.90
C ASP A 47 -4.86 -0.74 9.00
N VAL A 48 -3.90 -0.99 8.11
CA VAL A 48 -3.15 -2.25 8.04
C VAL A 48 -1.67 -1.96 8.14
N THR A 49 -0.99 -2.60 9.09
CA THR A 49 0.47 -2.58 9.23
C THR A 49 1.04 -3.94 8.87
N ILE A 50 2.07 -3.96 8.03
CA ILE A 50 2.84 -5.15 7.68
C ILE A 50 4.28 -4.89 8.12
N GLU A 51 4.74 -5.57 9.16
CA GLU A 51 6.12 -5.42 9.68
C GLU A 51 7.16 -6.19 8.83
N GLY A 52 6.71 -7.18 8.05
CA GLY A 52 7.54 -7.95 7.12
C GLY A 52 7.53 -7.42 5.69
N ALA A 53 8.15 -8.17 4.77
CA ALA A 53 8.09 -7.87 3.35
C ALA A 53 6.71 -8.22 2.76
N GLY A 54 6.16 -7.33 1.94
CA GLY A 54 4.93 -7.55 1.19
C GLY A 54 5.20 -7.72 -0.32
N THR A 55 4.55 -8.70 -0.94
CA THR A 55 4.59 -8.89 -2.39
C THR A 55 3.18 -8.76 -2.97
N VAL A 56 3.00 -7.86 -3.92
CA VAL A 56 1.77 -7.71 -4.70
C VAL A 56 2.04 -8.20 -6.12
N MET A 57 1.44 -9.33 -6.50
CA MET A 57 1.71 -9.99 -7.78
C MET A 57 1.00 -9.36 -8.98
N LYS A 58 0.04 -8.46 -8.73
CA LYS A 58 -0.77 -7.77 -9.74
C LYS A 58 -0.76 -6.27 -9.47
N LEU A 59 -1.75 -5.54 -10.00
CA LEU A 59 -1.87 -4.10 -9.83
C LEU A 59 -2.05 -3.71 -8.36
N LEU A 60 -1.21 -2.80 -7.89
CA LEU A 60 -1.41 -2.04 -6.67
C LEU A 60 -2.10 -0.71 -7.02
N SER A 61 -3.27 -0.45 -6.43
CA SER A 61 -4.00 0.82 -6.56
C SER A 61 -4.08 1.52 -5.21
N TYR A 62 -3.81 2.81 -5.16
CA TYR A 62 -3.84 3.64 -3.96
C TYR A 62 -4.43 5.02 -4.30
N MET A 63 -5.09 5.65 -3.33
CA MET A 63 -5.79 6.94 -3.55
C MET A 63 -5.15 8.11 -2.80
N ALA A 64 -4.50 7.87 -1.66
CA ALA A 64 -3.95 8.91 -0.79
C ALA A 64 -2.43 9.13 -0.97
N GLY A 65 -1.85 8.58 -2.05
CA GLY A 65 -0.41 8.63 -2.31
C GLY A 65 0.36 7.39 -1.81
N LEU A 66 1.68 7.45 -2.01
CA LEU A 66 2.65 6.44 -1.60
C LEU A 66 3.75 7.14 -0.80
N ALA A 67 3.96 6.73 0.45
CA ALA A 67 5.09 7.14 1.26
C ALA A 67 6.01 5.93 1.47
N GLY A 68 7.31 6.15 1.36
CA GLY A 68 8.32 5.11 1.59
C GLY A 68 9.59 5.74 2.13
N GLU A 69 10.26 5.02 3.02
CA GLU A 69 11.59 5.36 3.51
C GLU A 69 12.60 4.45 2.81
N GLY A 70 13.70 5.04 2.34
CA GLY A 70 14.78 4.28 1.73
C GLY A 70 15.52 3.48 2.80
N GLY A 71 15.13 2.22 3.01
CA GLY A 71 16.00 1.24 3.66
C GLY A 71 17.22 0.92 2.79
N ASP A 72 18.12 0.07 3.28
CA ASP A 72 19.39 -0.28 2.61
C ASP A 72 19.26 -0.82 1.16
N VAL A 73 18.06 -1.26 0.78
CA VAL A 73 17.73 -1.85 -0.53
C VAL A 73 17.18 -0.86 -1.57
N GLY A 74 16.82 0.36 -1.17
CA GLY A 74 16.28 1.39 -2.07
C GLY A 74 14.95 1.01 -2.75
N THR A 75 14.64 1.63 -3.88
CA THR A 75 13.44 1.35 -4.69
C THR A 75 13.80 1.30 -6.17
N VAL A 76 13.37 0.25 -6.86
CA VAL A 76 13.55 0.08 -8.31
C VAL A 76 12.19 0.02 -8.98
N LEU A 77 11.91 1.00 -9.85
CA LEU A 77 10.72 1.03 -10.70
C LEU A 77 11.13 0.69 -12.14
N ARG A 78 10.38 -0.19 -12.81
CA ARG A 78 10.64 -0.62 -14.20
C ARG A 78 9.40 -0.45 -15.05
N GLY A 79 9.60 -0.09 -16.32
CA GLY A 79 8.52 0.22 -17.26
C GLY A 79 8.24 1.72 -17.35
N ASN A 80 7.19 2.07 -18.08
CA ASN A 80 6.79 3.46 -18.24
C ASN A 80 6.19 4.00 -16.94
N ILE A 81 6.60 5.21 -16.57
CA ILE A 81 6.04 5.97 -15.46
C ILE A 81 5.44 7.23 -16.05
N THR A 82 4.12 7.37 -15.93
CA THR A 82 3.40 8.61 -16.25
C THR A 82 3.09 9.32 -14.94
N HIS A 83 3.65 10.52 -14.77
CA HIS A 83 3.39 11.37 -13.62
C HIS A 83 2.79 12.69 -14.11
N GLU A 84 1.63 13.05 -13.58
CA GLU A 84 0.84 14.22 -13.95
C GLU A 84 0.12 14.79 -12.73
N GLY A 85 -0.42 16.01 -12.86
CA GLY A 85 -1.17 16.64 -11.77
C GLY A 85 -0.33 17.04 -10.55
N GLY A 86 0.99 17.16 -10.71
CA GLY A 86 1.92 17.51 -9.63
C GLY A 86 3.36 17.68 -10.11
N THR A 87 4.30 17.68 -9.16
CA THR A 87 5.74 17.83 -9.41
C THR A 87 6.51 16.63 -8.88
N LEU A 88 7.35 16.03 -9.73
CA LEU A 88 8.33 15.04 -9.30
C LEU A 88 9.63 15.76 -8.90
N ARG A 89 10.03 15.64 -7.62
CA ARG A 89 11.29 16.20 -7.10
C ARG A 89 12.29 15.13 -6.70
N SER A 90 13.56 15.37 -6.99
CA SER A 90 14.69 14.57 -6.49
C SER A 90 15.73 15.51 -5.90
N ASN A 91 16.03 15.35 -4.60
CA ASN A 91 17.00 16.19 -3.88
C ASN A 91 16.76 17.71 -4.05
N GLY A 92 15.49 18.13 -4.04
CA GLY A 92 15.09 19.53 -4.22
C GLY A 92 14.97 19.98 -5.68
N VAL A 93 15.44 19.19 -6.65
CA VAL A 93 15.34 19.51 -8.09
C VAL A 93 14.00 19.01 -8.63
N SER A 94 13.24 19.92 -9.25
CA SER A 94 11.96 19.66 -9.92
C SER A 94 12.18 19.15 -11.33
N VAL A 95 11.82 17.90 -11.64
CA VAL A 95 12.10 17.31 -12.97
C VAL A 95 11.48 18.11 -14.10
N ASP A 96 10.26 18.60 -13.90
CA ASP A 96 9.47 19.36 -14.87
C ASP A 96 9.79 20.87 -14.93
N GLN A 97 10.60 21.39 -13.99
CA GLN A 97 10.88 22.84 -13.88
C GLN A 97 12.38 23.16 -13.77
N HIS A 98 13.27 22.17 -13.88
CA HIS A 98 14.70 22.41 -13.75
C HIS A 98 15.29 23.08 -15.00
N ASP A 99 16.33 23.86 -14.76
CA ASP A 99 17.20 24.50 -15.75
C ASP A 99 18.66 24.16 -15.43
N HIS A 100 19.56 24.56 -16.33
CA HIS A 100 21.01 24.39 -16.20
C HIS A 100 21.72 25.69 -16.54
N VAL A 101 22.99 25.79 -16.15
CA VAL A 101 23.89 26.82 -16.68
C VAL A 101 24.43 26.35 -18.03
N ASP A 102 24.35 27.19 -19.05
CA ASP A 102 24.88 26.88 -20.38
C ASP A 102 26.40 27.08 -20.47
N SER A 103 26.99 26.72 -21.61
CA SER A 103 28.45 26.81 -21.84
C SER A 103 28.99 28.24 -21.93
N MET A 104 28.11 29.24 -22.06
CA MET A 104 28.45 30.66 -22.13
C MET A 104 28.15 31.39 -20.81
N GLY A 105 27.70 30.66 -19.77
CA GLY A 105 27.35 31.19 -18.46
C GLY A 105 25.93 31.76 -18.35
N GLY A 106 25.09 31.56 -19.37
CA GLY A 106 23.65 31.84 -19.32
C GLY A 106 22.84 30.72 -18.65
N THR A 107 21.52 30.89 -18.58
CA THR A 107 20.59 29.88 -18.06
C THR A 107 19.79 29.27 -19.20
N THR A 108 19.68 27.94 -19.23
CA THR A 108 18.86 27.24 -20.23
C THR A 108 17.37 27.53 -20.01
N SER A 109 16.54 27.33 -21.05
CA SER A 109 15.10 27.21 -20.83
C SER A 109 14.79 25.96 -20.02
N LYS A 110 13.60 25.92 -19.43
CA LYS A 110 13.04 24.69 -18.86
C LYS A 110 12.74 23.69 -19.97
N GLY A 111 12.70 22.41 -19.63
CA GLY A 111 12.26 21.36 -20.56
C GLY A 111 10.83 21.64 -21.05
N HIS A 112 10.60 21.49 -22.35
CA HIS A 112 9.28 21.50 -22.96
C HIS A 112 8.86 20.04 -23.19
N GLY A 113 7.72 19.65 -22.62
CA GLY A 113 7.09 18.35 -22.87
C GLY A 113 6.31 18.32 -24.18
#